data_AF-A0A381P0W0-F1
#
_entry.id   AF-A0A381P0W0-F1
#
_cell.length_a   1.000
_cell.length_b   1.000
_cell.length_c   1.000
_cell.angle_alpha   90.00
_cell.angle_beta   90.00
_cell.angle_gamma   90.00
#
_symmetry.space_group_name_H-M   'P 1'
#
loop_
_entity.id
_entity.type
_entity.pdbx_description
1 polymer ?
#
loop_
_entity_poly.entity_id
_entity_poly.type
_entity_poly.pdbx_seq_one_letter_code
_entity_poly.pdbx_strand_id
1 'polypeptide(L)'
;VLPTGLGKTVIALQVMLERLELGRVLMMAPTRPLAEQHATFLKRSLDVGIELFTGSVPPTKREPLWQSTQVVVATPQVVEKDLIRGTASLDDFALVVFDEAHRAVGNYAYVFIARNYAETARQPLVLGMTASPGSTRTSVTEVCVNLHITAIEKRDDNDPDVAPYIQPIETNWVKVPLPESAARISKNLQKLQDRLCGRLYQAGALTRPRKVSTTMIIDAGRKLQAQLRAAGKKAPWNLYNLLSMQAMALKVAHARLTVETQGLTQFLDYANRMPKRSSSRATKWLLQKPEWKQAIIDAEGSEGTHPKLRRLEELIAQELAGGAERIIVFAEIRNTASLLVERLGKLENARPVRFVGQGSRKGDPGMTQKVQKTTLEQFRSGEFNVLVATSVGEEGLDIPATEAVIFYEPVPSAIRLIQRRGRTGRDRPGKVFVLITSDTRDEAAYWSSRNREMQMQSLFDGGRMEIELPSREEIGANLQPPLEKGQTRLDDGA
;
A
#
# COMPACT_ATOMS: atom_id res chain seq x y z
N VAL A 1 17.63 0.59 8.03
CA VAL A 1 16.30 1.24 7.92
C VAL A 1 16.51 2.70 7.61
N LEU A 2 16.09 3.15 6.44
CA LEU A 2 16.26 4.55 6.01
C LEU A 2 15.01 5.05 5.30
N PRO A 3 14.59 6.31 5.54
CA PRO A 3 13.63 7.01 4.71
C PRO A 3 13.85 6.80 3.20
N THR A 4 12.76 6.73 2.45
CA THR A 4 12.83 6.60 0.99
C THR A 4 13.48 7.84 0.41
N GLY A 5 14.44 7.68 -0.50
CA GLY A 5 15.17 8.81 -1.09
C GLY A 5 16.59 8.98 -0.57
N LEU A 6 16.91 8.50 0.65
CA LEU A 6 18.25 8.59 1.24
C LEU A 6 19.26 7.57 0.70
N GLY A 7 19.09 7.12 -0.55
CA GLY A 7 20.11 6.30 -1.20
C GLY A 7 20.27 4.87 -0.63
N LYS A 8 19.21 4.23 -0.14
CA LYS A 8 19.26 2.80 0.27
C LYS A 8 19.95 1.90 -0.76
N THR A 9 19.61 2.06 -2.03
CA THR A 9 20.22 1.30 -3.13
C THR A 9 21.71 1.62 -3.31
N VAL A 10 22.15 2.84 -3.02
CA VAL A 10 23.57 3.23 -3.06
C VAL A 10 24.34 2.57 -1.92
N ILE A 11 23.75 2.47 -0.73
CA ILE A 11 24.34 1.72 0.39
C ILE A 11 24.42 0.23 0.04
N ALA A 12 23.36 -0.35 -0.53
CA ALA A 12 23.42 -1.73 -1.01
C ALA A 12 24.54 -1.91 -2.04
N LEU A 13 24.72 -0.98 -2.98
CA LEU A 13 25.82 -1.03 -3.95
C LEU A 13 27.19 -1.06 -3.27
N GLN A 14 27.42 -0.27 -2.22
CA GLN A 14 28.68 -0.32 -1.45
C GLN A 14 28.91 -1.69 -0.82
N VAL A 15 27.88 -2.26 -0.18
CA VAL A 15 27.96 -3.63 0.38
C VAL A 15 28.17 -4.67 -0.73
N MET A 16 27.56 -4.50 -1.91
CA MET A 16 27.76 -5.41 -3.04
C MET A 16 29.20 -5.42 -3.51
N LEU A 17 29.85 -4.25 -3.60
CA LEU A 17 31.25 -4.15 -4.02
C LEU A 17 32.18 -4.96 -3.12
N GLU A 18 32.02 -4.86 -1.79
CA GLU A 18 32.82 -5.64 -0.84
C GLU A 18 32.55 -7.15 -0.90
N ARG A 19 31.33 -7.55 -1.27
CA ARG A 19 30.91 -8.97 -1.26
C ARG A 19 31.15 -9.68 -2.58
N LEU A 20 31.29 -8.95 -3.69
CA LEU A 20 31.54 -9.52 -5.02
C LEU A 20 32.88 -10.25 -5.12
N GLU A 21 33.85 -9.91 -4.27
CA GLU A 21 35.13 -10.63 -4.17
C GLU A 21 34.99 -12.02 -3.53
N LEU A 22 33.94 -12.23 -2.74
CA LEU A 22 33.71 -13.44 -1.95
C LEU A 22 32.73 -14.42 -2.61
N GLY A 23 31.89 -13.92 -3.50
CA GLY A 23 30.90 -14.71 -4.19
C GLY A 23 29.87 -13.84 -4.90
N ARG A 24 28.77 -14.47 -5.28
CA ARG A 24 27.74 -13.82 -6.10
C ARG A 24 26.74 -13.04 -5.28
N VAL A 25 26.02 -12.15 -5.93
CA VAL A 25 25.04 -11.26 -5.29
C VAL A 25 23.65 -11.52 -5.85
N LEU A 26 22.66 -11.65 -4.97
CA LEU A 26 21.25 -11.66 -5.31
C LEU A 26 20.57 -10.42 -4.73
N MET A 27 19.97 -9.59 -5.56
CA MET A 27 19.10 -8.50 -5.14
C MET A 27 17.66 -8.80 -5.52
N MET A 28 16.76 -8.78 -4.53
CA MET A 28 15.34 -9.03 -4.78
C MET A 28 14.48 -7.81 -4.51
N ALA A 29 13.52 -7.57 -5.42
CA ALA A 29 12.52 -6.51 -5.27
C ALA A 29 11.08 -7.05 -5.44
N PRO A 30 10.10 -6.56 -4.67
CA PRO A 30 8.75 -7.13 -4.66
C PRO A 30 7.99 -7.05 -5.98
N THR A 31 8.33 -6.08 -6.83
CA THR A 31 7.62 -5.82 -8.10
C THR A 31 8.59 -5.83 -9.28
N ARG A 32 8.08 -6.24 -10.45
CA ARG A 32 8.85 -6.24 -11.69
C ARG A 32 9.43 -4.86 -12.05
N PRO A 33 8.67 -3.74 -12.00
CA PRO A 33 9.22 -2.42 -12.29
C PRO A 33 10.37 -2.03 -11.35
N LEU A 34 10.28 -2.38 -10.06
CA LEU A 34 11.34 -2.07 -9.09
C LEU A 34 12.59 -2.91 -9.33
N ALA A 35 12.44 -4.19 -9.68
CA ALA A 35 13.55 -5.04 -10.09
C ALA A 35 14.22 -4.52 -11.38
N GLU A 36 13.43 -4.08 -12.38
CA GLU A 36 13.94 -3.46 -13.61
C GLU A 36 14.70 -2.15 -13.31
N GLN A 37 14.20 -1.34 -12.38
CA GLN A 37 14.85 -0.11 -11.93
C GLN A 37 16.22 -0.40 -11.29
N HIS A 38 16.28 -1.34 -10.35
CA HIS A 38 17.54 -1.72 -9.69
C HIS A 38 18.54 -2.33 -10.68
N ALA A 39 18.10 -3.21 -11.57
CA ALA A 39 18.96 -3.78 -12.59
C ALA A 39 19.53 -2.71 -13.53
N THR A 40 18.71 -1.72 -13.92
CA THR A 40 19.17 -0.60 -14.75
C THR A 40 20.20 0.26 -14.01
N PHE A 41 19.96 0.55 -12.72
CA PHE A 41 20.90 1.29 -11.88
C PHE A 41 22.23 0.56 -11.72
N LEU A 42 22.20 -0.74 -11.39
CA LEU A 42 23.41 -1.56 -11.20
C LEU A 42 24.20 -1.69 -12.51
N LYS A 43 23.53 -1.91 -13.65
CA LYS A 43 24.19 -2.00 -14.96
C LYS A 43 24.91 -0.72 -15.39
N ARG A 44 24.49 0.44 -14.86
CA ARG A 44 25.17 1.72 -15.09
C ARG A 44 26.30 1.98 -14.09
N SER A 45 26.30 1.28 -12.96
CA SER A 45 27.18 1.56 -11.82
C SER A 45 28.30 0.52 -11.64
N LEU A 46 28.11 -0.69 -12.18
CA LEU A 46 29.06 -1.80 -12.08
C LEU A 46 29.39 -2.34 -13.46
N ASP A 47 30.66 -2.70 -13.66
CA ASP A 47 31.15 -3.36 -14.86
C ASP A 47 31.29 -4.88 -14.61
N VAL A 48 30.16 -5.53 -14.32
CA VAL A 48 30.07 -6.98 -14.04
C VAL A 48 28.85 -7.61 -14.70
N GLY A 49 28.83 -8.94 -14.80
CA GLY A 49 27.67 -9.66 -15.34
C GLY A 49 26.43 -9.47 -14.47
N ILE A 50 25.42 -8.74 -14.98
CA ILE A 50 24.15 -8.47 -14.28
C ILE A 50 22.95 -8.97 -15.10
N GLU A 51 22.16 -9.87 -14.51
CA GLU A 51 20.95 -10.40 -15.14
C GLU A 51 19.68 -10.10 -14.35
N LEU A 52 18.58 -9.90 -15.08
CA LEU A 52 17.26 -9.60 -14.51
C LEU A 52 16.31 -10.80 -14.70
N PHE A 53 15.93 -11.43 -13.60
CA PHE A 53 15.00 -12.57 -13.60
C PHE A 53 13.61 -12.15 -13.12
N THR A 54 12.70 -12.03 -14.08
CA THR A 54 11.28 -11.75 -13.83
C THR A 54 10.43 -12.86 -14.44
N GLY A 55 9.13 -12.87 -14.11
CA GLY A 55 8.19 -13.86 -14.64
C GLY A 55 8.05 -13.89 -16.17
N SER A 56 8.61 -12.92 -16.90
CA SER A 56 8.64 -12.93 -18.37
C SER A 56 9.81 -13.69 -18.99
N VAL A 57 10.85 -14.03 -18.23
CA VAL A 57 11.97 -14.83 -18.73
C VAL A 57 11.65 -16.31 -18.50
N PRO A 58 11.65 -17.18 -19.53
CA PRO A 58 11.37 -18.61 -19.33
C PRO A 58 12.42 -19.30 -18.44
N PRO A 59 12.05 -20.32 -17.63
CA PRO A 59 12.99 -21.04 -16.77
C PRO A 59 14.20 -21.63 -17.51
N THR A 60 13.97 -22.20 -18.70
CA THR A 60 15.03 -22.80 -19.54
C THR A 60 16.11 -21.80 -19.96
N LYS A 61 15.79 -20.52 -20.03
CA LYS A 61 16.76 -19.46 -20.29
C LYS A 61 17.47 -18.99 -19.02
N ARG A 62 16.82 -19.09 -17.86
CA ARG A 62 17.39 -18.64 -16.57
C ARG A 62 18.39 -19.62 -15.98
N GLU A 63 18.12 -20.92 -16.10
CA GLU A 63 18.94 -21.98 -15.51
C GLU A 63 20.44 -21.86 -15.80
N PRO A 64 20.93 -21.68 -17.05
CA PRO A 64 22.36 -21.48 -17.28
C PRO A 64 22.87 -20.15 -16.73
N LEU A 65 22.05 -19.10 -16.75
CA LEU A 65 22.42 -17.76 -16.23
C LEU A 65 22.54 -17.74 -14.71
N TRP A 66 21.81 -18.62 -14.02
CA TRP A 66 21.93 -18.83 -12.58
C TRP A 66 23.31 -19.34 -12.17
N GLN A 67 24.16 -19.84 -13.07
CA GLN A 67 25.53 -20.28 -12.73
C GLN A 67 26.60 -19.29 -13.19
N SER A 68 26.36 -18.57 -14.28
CA SER A 68 27.38 -17.70 -14.90
C SER A 68 27.31 -16.22 -14.48
N THR A 69 26.22 -15.78 -13.85
CA THR A 69 25.99 -14.35 -13.57
C THR A 69 26.46 -13.94 -12.18
N GLN A 70 27.34 -12.94 -12.09
CA GLN A 70 27.86 -12.43 -10.81
C GLN A 70 26.79 -11.73 -9.96
N VAL A 71 25.91 -10.95 -10.58
CA VAL A 71 24.83 -10.23 -9.90
C VAL A 71 23.48 -10.58 -10.53
N VAL A 72 22.59 -11.17 -9.74
CA VAL A 72 21.22 -11.48 -10.17
C VAL A 72 20.26 -10.49 -9.51
N VAL A 73 19.43 -9.83 -10.30
CA VAL A 73 18.30 -9.01 -9.82
C VAL A 73 17.00 -9.73 -10.15
N ALA A 74 16.12 -9.96 -9.16
CA ALA A 74 14.94 -10.78 -9.38
C ALA A 74 13.70 -10.38 -8.59
N THR A 75 12.53 -10.83 -9.05
CA THR A 75 11.33 -10.88 -8.21
C THR A 75 11.34 -12.13 -7.33
N PRO A 76 10.94 -12.06 -6.05
CA PRO A 76 11.13 -13.18 -5.12
C PRO A 76 10.39 -14.46 -5.51
N GLN A 77 9.23 -14.35 -6.16
CA GLN A 77 8.47 -15.53 -6.61
C GLN A 77 9.18 -16.31 -7.73
N VAL A 78 10.11 -15.67 -8.46
CA VAL A 78 10.92 -16.36 -9.47
C VAL A 78 12.02 -17.15 -8.77
N VAL A 79 12.73 -16.52 -7.83
CA VAL A 79 13.79 -17.15 -7.04
C VAL A 79 13.25 -18.37 -6.27
N GLU A 80 12.16 -18.19 -5.51
CA GLU A 80 11.52 -19.27 -4.75
C GLU A 80 11.19 -20.48 -5.63
N LYS A 81 10.59 -20.26 -6.81
CA LYS A 81 10.23 -21.35 -7.73
C LYS A 81 11.44 -22.04 -8.33
N ASP A 82 12.48 -21.29 -8.69
CA ASP A 82 13.68 -21.86 -9.30
C ASP A 82 14.51 -22.65 -8.26
N LEU A 83 14.50 -22.24 -6.98
CA LEU A 83 15.06 -23.01 -5.87
C LEU A 83 14.27 -24.30 -5.59
N ILE A 84 12.94 -24.23 -5.50
CA ILE A 84 12.08 -25.41 -5.30
C ILE A 84 12.26 -26.44 -6.42
N ARG A 85 12.52 -26.00 -7.65
CA ARG A 85 12.77 -26.87 -8.81
C ARG A 85 14.18 -27.45 -8.85
N GLY A 86 15.11 -26.96 -8.03
CA GLY A 86 16.52 -27.34 -8.08
C GLY A 86 17.28 -26.77 -9.28
N THR A 87 16.69 -25.83 -10.02
CA THR A 87 17.33 -25.16 -11.18
C THR A 87 18.20 -23.97 -10.77
N ALA A 88 18.17 -23.59 -9.50
CA ALA A 88 19.01 -22.56 -8.89
C ALA A 88 19.50 -23.05 -7.53
N SER A 89 20.67 -22.57 -7.12
CA SER A 89 21.25 -22.75 -5.79
C SER A 89 21.79 -21.40 -5.32
N LEU A 90 21.80 -21.17 -4.01
CA LEU A 90 22.37 -19.97 -3.39
C LEU A 90 23.71 -20.23 -2.68
N ASP A 91 24.33 -21.40 -2.90
CA ASP A 91 25.49 -21.86 -2.14
C ASP A 91 26.73 -20.98 -2.38
N ASP A 92 26.85 -20.45 -3.60
CA ASP A 92 27.92 -19.58 -4.08
C ASP A 92 27.58 -18.07 -3.99
N PHE A 93 26.43 -17.73 -3.42
CA PHE A 93 26.06 -16.35 -3.16
C PHE A 93 26.65 -15.90 -1.81
N ALA A 94 27.36 -14.78 -1.84
CA ALA A 94 27.96 -14.15 -0.67
C ALA A 94 27.10 -13.02 -0.09
N LEU A 95 26.07 -12.57 -0.82
CA LEU A 95 25.14 -11.54 -0.39
C LEU A 95 23.74 -11.76 -0.98
N VAL A 96 22.72 -11.68 -0.11
CA VAL A 96 21.32 -11.55 -0.52
C VAL A 96 20.74 -10.25 0.03
N VAL A 97 20.30 -9.39 -0.87
CA VAL A 97 19.66 -8.10 -0.57
C VAL A 97 18.14 -8.23 -0.71
N PHE A 98 17.43 -7.96 0.38
CA PHE A 98 15.97 -7.95 0.43
C PHE A 98 15.47 -6.49 0.42
N ASP A 99 15.04 -6.01 -0.74
CA ASP A 99 14.37 -4.71 -0.83
C ASP A 99 12.93 -4.79 -0.29
N GLU A 100 12.48 -3.74 0.37
CA GLU A 100 11.26 -3.74 1.18
C GLU A 100 11.14 -4.94 2.14
N ALA A 101 12.21 -5.15 2.91
CA ALA A 101 12.38 -6.26 3.85
C ALA A 101 11.20 -6.47 4.83
N HIS A 102 10.41 -5.44 5.13
CA HIS A 102 9.21 -5.54 5.96
C HIS A 102 8.14 -6.50 5.42
N ARG A 103 8.26 -6.94 4.16
CA ARG A 103 7.39 -7.96 3.55
C ARG A 103 7.73 -9.39 3.96
N ALA A 104 8.87 -9.62 4.62
CA ALA A 104 9.31 -10.95 5.06
C ALA A 104 8.52 -11.42 6.30
N VAL A 105 7.20 -11.58 6.15
CA VAL A 105 6.26 -12.03 7.19
C VAL A 105 5.35 -13.11 6.63
N GLY A 106 4.87 -13.99 7.51
CA GLY A 106 3.99 -15.11 7.14
C GLY A 106 4.53 -15.95 5.98
N ASN A 107 3.70 -16.17 4.95
CA ASN A 107 4.02 -17.04 3.81
C ASN A 107 4.62 -16.28 2.61
N TYR A 108 5.24 -15.12 2.83
CA TYR A 108 5.89 -14.39 1.74
C TYR A 108 7.18 -15.09 1.31
N ALA A 109 7.47 -15.10 0.01
CA ALA A 109 8.60 -15.81 -0.59
C ALA A 109 9.97 -15.46 0.03
N TYR A 110 10.14 -14.23 0.55
CA TYR A 110 11.37 -13.85 1.27
C TYR A 110 11.68 -14.76 2.46
N VAL A 111 10.66 -15.21 3.20
CA VAL A 111 10.85 -16.07 4.38
C VAL A 111 11.46 -17.42 3.97
N PHE A 112 10.93 -18.03 2.90
CA PHE A 112 11.47 -19.27 2.36
C PHE A 112 12.91 -19.11 1.85
N ILE A 113 13.16 -18.05 1.08
CA ILE A 113 14.47 -17.81 0.46
C ILE A 113 15.53 -17.52 1.52
N ALA A 114 15.22 -16.70 2.53
CA ALA A 114 16.14 -16.38 3.60
C ALA A 114 16.52 -17.62 4.41
N ARG A 115 15.56 -18.50 4.71
CA ARG A 115 15.84 -19.79 5.37
C ARG A 115 16.75 -20.67 4.52
N ASN A 116 16.42 -20.86 3.24
CA ASN A 116 17.24 -21.67 2.34
C ASN A 116 18.67 -21.12 2.21
N TYR A 117 18.82 -19.81 2.08
CA TYR A 117 20.12 -19.15 2.02
C TYR A 117 20.95 -19.33 3.30
N ALA A 118 20.32 -19.19 4.47
CA ALA A 118 20.98 -19.41 5.75
C ALA A 118 21.44 -20.86 5.97
N GLU A 119 20.76 -21.82 5.33
CA GLU A 119 21.09 -23.25 5.41
C GLU A 119 22.20 -23.67 4.44
N THR A 120 22.26 -23.09 3.23
CA THR A 120 23.13 -23.61 2.16
C THR A 120 24.31 -22.73 1.77
N ALA A 121 24.26 -21.42 2.03
CA ALA A 121 25.32 -20.51 1.62
C ALA A 121 26.62 -20.70 2.43
N ARG A 122 27.75 -20.67 1.73
CA ARG A 122 29.08 -20.87 2.34
C ARG A 122 29.55 -19.66 3.16
N GLN A 123 29.24 -18.45 2.69
CA GLN A 123 29.61 -17.19 3.33
C GLN A 123 28.41 -16.23 3.34
N PRO A 124 27.36 -16.52 4.14
CA PRO A 124 26.12 -15.77 4.06
C PRO A 124 26.29 -14.35 4.63
N LEU A 125 25.85 -13.37 3.85
CA LEU A 125 25.46 -12.06 4.35
C LEU A 125 24.05 -11.71 3.86
N VAL A 126 23.19 -11.25 4.76
CA VAL A 126 21.84 -10.77 4.45
C VAL A 126 21.78 -9.26 4.70
N LEU A 127 21.28 -8.52 3.70
CA LEU A 127 21.00 -7.09 3.82
C LEU A 127 19.51 -6.82 3.62
N GLY A 128 18.82 -6.44 4.69
CA GLY A 128 17.43 -6.00 4.63
C GLY A 128 17.33 -4.48 4.44
N MET A 129 16.73 -4.02 3.35
CA MET A 129 16.46 -2.60 3.12
C MET A 129 14.98 -2.30 3.27
N THR A 130 14.65 -1.29 4.07
CA THR A 130 13.27 -0.79 4.12
C THR A 130 13.18 0.62 4.68
N ALA A 131 12.10 1.32 4.32
CA ALA A 131 11.71 2.60 4.91
C ALA A 131 10.90 2.47 6.20
N SER A 132 10.37 1.28 6.49
CA SER A 132 9.46 1.05 7.62
C SER A 132 9.45 -0.45 7.95
N PRO A 133 10.21 -0.93 8.94
CA PRO A 133 10.31 -2.34 9.28
C PRO A 133 9.04 -2.89 9.94
N GLY A 134 8.15 -2.03 10.43
CA GLY A 134 6.94 -2.39 11.16
C GLY A 134 6.43 -1.22 12.00
N SER A 135 5.29 -1.38 12.66
CA SER A 135 4.75 -0.40 13.61
C SER A 135 4.70 -0.90 15.06
N THR A 136 5.03 -2.18 15.27
CA THR A 136 5.09 -2.81 16.59
C THR A 136 6.38 -3.59 16.73
N ARG A 137 6.89 -3.73 17.97
CA ARG A 137 8.09 -4.53 18.25
C ARG A 137 7.96 -5.95 17.71
N THR A 138 6.82 -6.61 17.96
CA THR A 138 6.53 -7.96 17.45
C THR A 138 6.67 -8.07 15.93
N SER A 139 6.13 -7.09 15.17
CA SER A 139 6.25 -7.11 13.71
C SER A 139 7.69 -6.94 13.22
N VAL A 140 8.47 -6.09 13.90
CA VAL A 140 9.89 -5.89 13.58
C VAL A 140 10.68 -7.15 13.91
N THR A 141 10.45 -7.74 15.08
CA THR A 141 11.09 -8.99 15.51
C THR A 141 10.77 -10.14 14.54
N GLU A 142 9.52 -10.29 14.10
CA GLU A 142 9.14 -11.32 13.11
C GLU A 142 9.98 -11.20 11.83
N VAL A 143 10.09 -9.99 11.27
CA VAL A 143 10.91 -9.74 10.06
C VAL A 143 12.38 -10.09 10.31
N CYS A 144 12.93 -9.72 11.47
CA CYS A 144 14.34 -9.95 11.78
C CYS A 144 14.64 -11.44 11.98
N VAL A 145 13.77 -12.17 12.65
CA VAL A 145 13.87 -13.62 12.78
C VAL A 145 13.78 -14.29 11.42
N ASN A 146 12.79 -13.94 10.59
CA ASN A 146 12.59 -14.56 9.28
C ASN A 146 13.78 -14.31 8.32
N LEU A 147 14.43 -13.15 8.43
CA LEU A 147 15.56 -12.77 7.58
C LEU A 147 16.93 -13.04 8.23
N HIS A 148 16.99 -13.58 9.44
CA HIS A 148 18.22 -13.76 10.22
C HIS A 148 19.02 -12.46 10.42
N ILE A 149 18.32 -11.35 10.68
CA ILE A 149 18.92 -10.03 10.93
C ILE A 149 19.38 -9.95 12.38
N THR A 150 20.67 -9.69 12.58
CA THR A 150 21.29 -9.54 13.91
C THR A 150 21.41 -8.08 14.37
N ALA A 151 21.41 -7.13 13.43
CA ALA A 151 21.52 -5.71 13.73
C ALA A 151 20.61 -4.88 12.83
N ILE A 152 19.94 -3.89 13.43
CA ILE A 152 19.20 -2.86 12.72
C ILE A 152 19.93 -1.54 12.88
N GLU A 153 20.42 -0.99 11.77
CA GLU A 153 20.87 0.40 11.69
C GLU A 153 19.71 1.28 11.21
N LYS A 154 19.26 2.24 12.03
CA LYS A 154 18.28 3.25 11.64
C LYS A 154 18.96 4.60 11.48
N ARG A 155 18.57 5.34 10.44
CA ARG A 155 18.67 6.81 10.44
C ARG A 155 17.32 7.43 10.08
N ASP A 156 17.06 8.61 10.61
CA ASP A 156 15.97 9.50 10.24
C ASP A 156 16.47 10.90 9.88
N ASP A 157 15.53 11.76 9.50
CA ASP A 157 15.86 13.05 8.90
C ASP A 157 16.51 14.04 9.88
N ASN A 158 16.49 13.74 11.18
CA ASN A 158 17.11 14.57 12.20
C ASN A 158 18.53 14.10 12.57
N ASP A 159 18.95 12.92 12.11
CA ASP A 159 20.30 12.42 12.43
C ASP A 159 21.37 13.35 11.85
N PRO A 160 22.47 13.62 12.58
CA PRO A 160 23.48 14.60 12.16
C PRO A 160 24.14 14.31 10.81
N ASP A 161 24.25 13.03 10.43
CA ASP A 161 24.81 12.56 9.16
C ASP A 161 23.80 12.63 7.99
N VAL A 162 22.52 12.85 8.28
CA VAL A 162 21.43 12.91 7.31
C VAL A 162 20.89 14.34 7.14
N ALA A 163 20.64 15.05 8.24
CA ALA A 163 19.98 16.35 8.29
C ALA A 163 20.54 17.40 7.30
N PRO A 164 21.87 17.52 7.07
CA PRO A 164 22.43 18.46 6.11
C PRO A 164 21.98 18.24 4.65
N TYR A 165 21.55 17.02 4.32
CA TYR A 165 21.14 16.61 2.98
C TYR A 165 19.61 16.58 2.79
N ILE A 166 18.85 16.87 3.85
CA ILE A 166 17.39 16.89 3.83
C ILE A 166 16.89 18.29 3.50
N GLN A 167 16.11 18.42 2.43
CA GLN A 167 15.35 19.66 2.21
C GLN A 167 14.01 19.64 2.93
N PRO A 168 13.62 20.71 3.66
CA PRO A 168 12.34 20.76 4.33
C PRO A 168 11.20 20.75 3.31
N ILE A 169 10.22 19.87 3.52
CA ILE A 169 8.95 19.91 2.78
C ILE A 169 7.92 20.60 3.65
N GLU A 170 7.39 21.71 3.16
CA GLU A 170 6.22 22.36 3.74
C GLU A 170 4.97 21.52 3.46
N THR A 171 4.39 20.94 4.51
CA THR A 171 3.11 20.23 4.42
C THR A 171 1.99 21.11 4.92
N ASN A 172 1.16 21.58 3.99
CA ASN A 172 0.03 22.45 4.19
C ASN A 172 -1.26 21.63 4.39
N TRP A 173 -1.76 21.62 5.63
CA TRP A 173 -3.01 20.94 5.97
C TRP A 173 -4.20 21.87 5.73
N VAL A 174 -5.03 21.53 4.76
CA VAL A 174 -6.17 22.35 4.35
C VAL A 174 -7.44 21.70 4.86
N LYS A 175 -7.94 22.22 5.99
CA LYS A 175 -9.21 21.78 6.56
C LYS A 175 -10.37 22.33 5.75
N VAL A 176 -11.36 21.47 5.52
CA VAL A 176 -12.58 21.78 4.78
C VAL A 176 -13.78 21.32 5.60
N PRO A 177 -14.79 22.17 5.86
CA PRO A 177 -15.96 21.76 6.63
C PRO A 177 -16.82 20.80 5.82
N LEU A 178 -17.42 19.81 6.51
CA LEU A 178 -18.46 18.97 5.92
C LEU A 178 -19.78 19.76 5.89
N PRO A 179 -20.45 19.92 4.72
CA PRO A 179 -21.75 20.57 4.66
C PRO A 179 -22.77 19.90 5.58
N GLU A 180 -23.67 20.68 6.20
CA GLU A 180 -24.65 20.16 7.17
C GLU A 180 -25.54 19.05 6.59
N SER A 181 -25.94 19.18 5.32
CA SER A 181 -26.70 18.16 4.59
C SER A 181 -25.93 16.85 4.51
N ALA A 182 -24.66 16.90 4.13
CA ALA A 182 -23.77 15.74 4.07
C ALA A 182 -23.48 15.14 5.45
N ALA A 183 -23.31 15.98 6.49
CA ALA A 183 -23.12 15.54 7.86
C ALA A 183 -24.35 14.77 8.39
N ARG A 184 -25.56 15.28 8.13
CA ARG A 184 -26.82 14.62 8.49
C ARG A 184 -26.95 13.25 7.80
N ILE A 185 -26.69 13.21 6.49
CA ILE A 185 -26.76 11.97 5.70
C ILE A 185 -25.71 10.96 6.19
N SER A 186 -24.46 11.38 6.40
CA SER A 186 -23.42 10.47 6.90
C SER A 186 -23.77 9.93 8.29
N LYS A 187 -24.30 10.76 9.19
CA LYS A 187 -24.75 10.32 10.53
C LYS A 187 -25.89 9.30 10.44
N ASN A 188 -26.83 9.48 9.53
CA ASN A 188 -27.91 8.51 9.30
C ASN A 188 -27.37 7.17 8.77
N LEU A 189 -26.47 7.20 7.80
CA LEU A 189 -25.79 6.01 7.29
C LEU A 189 -24.91 5.33 8.36
N GLN A 190 -24.27 6.09 9.24
CA GLN A 190 -23.48 5.56 10.37
C GLN A 190 -24.37 4.74 11.32
N LYS A 191 -25.57 5.22 11.66
CA LYS A 191 -26.53 4.46 12.48
C LYS A 191 -26.87 3.10 11.86
N LEU A 192 -27.10 3.06 10.55
CA LEU A 192 -27.35 1.81 9.82
C LEU A 192 -26.13 0.89 9.87
N GLN A 193 -24.93 1.44 9.66
CA GLN A 193 -23.69 0.68 9.73
C GLN A 193 -23.48 0.07 11.12
N ASP A 194 -23.69 0.84 12.19
CA ASP A 194 -23.51 0.39 13.57
C ASP A 194 -24.48 -0.73 13.92
N ARG A 195 -25.73 -0.62 13.49
CA ARG A 195 -26.74 -1.69 13.68
C ARG A 195 -26.34 -2.97 12.95
N LEU A 196 -25.83 -2.89 11.72
CA LEU A 196 -25.35 -4.05 10.98
C LEU A 196 -24.13 -4.68 11.65
N CYS A 197 -23.15 -3.85 12.06
CA CYS A 197 -21.94 -4.32 12.75
C CYS A 197 -22.23 -4.89 14.13
N GLY A 198 -23.22 -4.35 14.86
CA GLY A 198 -23.68 -4.89 16.13
C GLY A 198 -24.20 -6.33 16.02
N ARG A 199 -24.92 -6.66 14.94
CA ARG A 199 -25.35 -8.03 14.67
C ARG A 199 -24.19 -8.97 14.31
N LEU A 200 -23.21 -8.47 13.55
CA LEU A 200 -21.99 -9.24 13.25
C LEU A 200 -21.17 -9.50 14.51
N TYR A 201 -21.11 -8.54 15.43
CA TYR A 201 -20.49 -8.69 16.74
C TYR A 201 -21.21 -9.75 17.59
N GLN A 202 -22.54 -9.68 17.70
CA GLN A 202 -23.34 -10.68 18.42
C GLN A 202 -23.15 -12.10 17.88
N ALA A 203 -22.87 -12.24 16.59
CA ALA A 203 -22.58 -13.52 15.95
C ALA A 203 -21.11 -13.97 16.07
N GLY A 204 -20.26 -13.24 16.81
CA GLY A 204 -18.84 -13.55 16.98
C GLY A 204 -17.96 -13.27 15.74
N ALA A 205 -18.51 -12.66 14.69
CA ALA A 205 -17.78 -12.40 13.45
C ALA A 205 -16.87 -11.16 13.54
N LEU A 206 -17.17 -10.25 14.48
CA LEU A 206 -16.45 -9.00 14.69
C LEU A 206 -16.06 -8.91 16.18
N THR A 207 -14.90 -8.34 16.49
CA THR A 207 -14.49 -8.01 17.88
C THR A 207 -14.92 -6.59 18.19
N ARG A 208 -15.64 -6.30 19.29
CA ARG A 208 -16.22 -4.96 19.54
C ARG A 208 -15.13 -3.91 19.82
N PRO A 209 -14.87 -2.98 18.90
CA PRO A 209 -13.98 -1.84 19.15
C PRO A 209 -14.81 -0.62 19.60
N ARG A 210 -14.13 0.47 19.99
CA ARG A 210 -14.79 1.79 20.14
C ARG A 210 -15.27 2.37 18.80
N LYS A 211 -14.60 2.05 17.68
CA LYS A 211 -14.97 2.45 16.30
C LYS A 211 -14.71 1.32 15.32
N VAL A 212 -15.68 1.00 14.46
CA VAL A 212 -15.57 -0.10 13.47
C VAL A 212 -14.91 0.43 12.20
N SER A 213 -13.75 -0.12 11.82
CA SER A 213 -13.08 0.22 10.57
C SER A 213 -13.56 -0.64 9.39
N THR A 214 -13.38 -0.14 8.17
CA THR A 214 -13.67 -0.92 6.94
C THR A 214 -12.89 -2.23 6.89
N THR A 215 -11.63 -2.23 7.36
CA THR A 215 -10.78 -3.44 7.45
C THR A 215 -11.40 -4.50 8.35
N MET A 216 -11.94 -4.11 9.51
CA MET A 216 -12.63 -5.04 10.41
C MET A 216 -13.87 -5.67 9.77
N ILE A 217 -14.62 -4.90 8.97
CA ILE A 217 -15.77 -5.43 8.23
C ILE A 217 -15.33 -6.43 7.16
N ILE A 218 -14.18 -6.18 6.49
CA ILE A 218 -13.60 -7.10 5.52
C ILE A 218 -13.15 -8.40 6.21
N ASP A 219 -12.45 -8.30 7.34
CA ASP A 219 -11.95 -9.46 8.08
C ASP A 219 -13.10 -10.29 8.68
N ALA A 220 -14.17 -9.65 9.15
CA ALA A 220 -15.40 -10.34 9.53
C ALA A 220 -15.97 -11.15 8.35
N GLY A 221 -15.96 -10.58 7.14
CA GLY A 221 -16.35 -11.29 5.92
C GLY A 221 -15.47 -12.51 5.63
N ARG A 222 -14.15 -12.38 5.77
CA ARG A 222 -13.20 -13.50 5.61
C ARG A 222 -13.47 -14.61 6.61
N LYS A 223 -13.69 -14.29 7.89
CA LYS A 223 -14.03 -15.25 8.95
C LYS A 223 -15.33 -16.00 8.63
N LEU A 224 -16.39 -15.28 8.27
CA LEU A 224 -17.68 -15.89 7.89
C LEU A 224 -17.57 -16.79 6.65
N GLN A 225 -16.76 -16.40 5.66
CA GLN A 225 -16.50 -17.22 4.48
C GLN A 225 -15.68 -18.48 4.81
N ALA A 226 -14.75 -18.40 5.76
CA ALA A 226 -13.99 -19.56 6.23
C ALA A 226 -14.92 -20.55 6.96
N GLN A 227 -15.78 -20.06 7.85
CA GLN A 227 -16.81 -20.86 8.52
C GLN A 227 -17.76 -21.53 7.51
N LEU A 228 -18.15 -20.81 6.44
CA LEU A 228 -19.02 -21.37 5.41
C LEU A 228 -18.35 -22.52 4.66
N ARG A 229 -17.06 -22.34 4.33
CA ARG A 229 -16.26 -23.38 3.68
C ARG A 229 -16.08 -24.61 4.58
N ALA A 230 -15.81 -24.40 5.87
CA ALA A 230 -15.67 -25.49 6.83
C ALA A 230 -16.98 -26.27 7.02
N ALA A 231 -18.12 -25.59 7.07
CA ALA A 231 -19.43 -26.24 7.25
C ALA A 231 -19.95 -26.96 5.99
N GLY A 232 -19.46 -26.60 4.79
CA GLY A 232 -19.80 -27.24 3.52
C GLY A 232 -21.31 -27.28 3.28
N LYS A 233 -21.84 -28.45 2.89
CA LYS A 233 -23.28 -28.65 2.64
C LYS A 233 -24.16 -28.55 3.91
N LYS A 234 -23.57 -28.65 5.10
CA LYS A 234 -24.27 -28.54 6.39
C LYS A 234 -24.29 -27.10 6.93
N ALA A 235 -23.91 -26.12 6.12
CA ALA A 235 -23.83 -24.73 6.56
C ALA A 235 -25.18 -24.19 7.04
N PRO A 236 -25.25 -23.60 8.26
CA PRO A 236 -26.49 -23.05 8.77
C PRO A 236 -26.94 -21.86 7.93
N TRP A 237 -28.23 -21.77 7.67
CA TRP A 237 -28.81 -20.70 6.82
C TRP A 237 -28.48 -19.29 7.33
N ASN A 238 -28.36 -19.14 8.66
CA ASN A 238 -27.98 -17.88 9.29
C ASN A 238 -26.61 -17.34 8.80
N LEU A 239 -25.69 -18.20 8.40
CA LEU A 239 -24.37 -17.78 7.92
C LEU A 239 -24.45 -16.99 6.61
N TYR A 240 -25.38 -17.36 5.72
CA TYR A 240 -25.68 -16.60 4.50
C TYR A 240 -26.30 -15.22 4.81
N ASN A 241 -27.08 -15.13 5.89
CA ASN A 241 -27.62 -13.84 6.36
C ASN A 241 -26.51 -12.93 6.87
N LEU A 242 -25.58 -13.47 7.67
CA LEU A 242 -24.44 -12.73 8.20
C LEU A 242 -23.53 -12.22 7.08
N LEU A 243 -23.24 -13.06 6.07
CA LEU A 243 -22.51 -12.64 4.87
C LEU A 243 -23.23 -11.52 4.12
N SER A 244 -24.56 -11.59 4.02
CA SER A 244 -25.34 -10.52 3.41
C SER A 244 -25.29 -9.22 4.23
N MET A 245 -25.37 -9.30 5.56
CA MET A 245 -25.24 -8.16 6.47
C MET A 245 -23.85 -7.51 6.40
N GLN A 246 -22.79 -8.32 6.35
CA GLN A 246 -21.42 -7.85 6.16
C GLN A 246 -21.27 -7.11 4.82
N ALA A 247 -21.81 -7.69 3.74
CA ALA A 247 -21.79 -7.06 2.43
C ALA A 247 -22.63 -5.78 2.35
N MET A 248 -23.68 -5.64 3.18
CA MET A 248 -24.42 -4.39 3.37
C MET A 248 -23.58 -3.36 4.12
N ALA A 249 -22.96 -3.75 5.24
CA ALA A 249 -22.13 -2.87 6.07
C ALA A 249 -20.98 -2.27 5.24
N LEU A 250 -20.38 -3.06 4.35
CA LEU A 250 -19.32 -2.58 3.45
C LEU A 250 -19.84 -1.56 2.42
N LYS A 251 -21.05 -1.74 1.89
CA LYS A 251 -21.68 -0.78 0.97
C LYS A 251 -22.04 0.53 1.66
N VAL A 252 -22.56 0.44 2.89
CA VAL A 252 -22.86 1.62 3.72
C VAL A 252 -21.57 2.36 4.07
N ALA A 253 -20.49 1.65 4.41
CA ALA A 253 -19.18 2.26 4.65
C ALA A 253 -18.67 3.02 3.42
N HIS A 254 -18.83 2.45 2.22
CA HIS A 254 -18.45 3.12 0.98
C HIS A 254 -19.36 4.32 0.67
N ALA A 255 -20.67 4.22 0.87
CA ALA A 255 -21.59 5.34 0.70
C ALA A 255 -21.22 6.52 1.60
N ARG A 256 -20.91 6.26 2.87
CA ARG A 256 -20.46 7.29 3.81
C ARG A 256 -19.17 7.96 3.35
N LEU A 257 -18.21 7.17 2.91
CA LEU A 257 -16.97 7.69 2.34
C LEU A 257 -17.25 8.64 1.16
N THR A 258 -18.11 8.23 0.23
CA THR A 258 -18.49 9.09 -0.91
C THR A 258 -19.13 10.40 -0.44
N VAL A 259 -20.05 10.36 0.54
CA VAL A 259 -20.69 11.56 1.11
C VAL A 259 -19.66 12.49 1.77
N GLU A 260 -18.76 11.94 2.60
CA GLU A 260 -17.77 12.68 3.40
C GLU A 260 -16.63 13.27 2.55
N THR A 261 -16.44 12.81 1.31
CA THR A 261 -15.24 13.09 0.51
C THR A 261 -15.53 13.64 -0.89
N GLN A 262 -16.52 13.09 -1.59
CA GLN A 262 -16.82 13.45 -2.97
C GLN A 262 -18.07 14.33 -3.06
N GLY A 263 -19.05 14.11 -2.18
CA GLY A 263 -20.29 14.86 -2.11
C GLY A 263 -21.53 14.01 -2.39
N LEU A 264 -22.68 14.70 -2.40
CA LEU A 264 -23.99 14.07 -2.48
C LEU A 264 -24.30 13.54 -3.88
N THR A 265 -23.88 14.24 -4.93
CA THR A 265 -24.05 13.79 -6.33
C THR A 265 -23.41 12.42 -6.56
N GLN A 266 -22.19 12.22 -6.08
CA GLN A 266 -21.46 10.96 -6.25
C GLN A 266 -22.06 9.85 -5.38
N PHE A 267 -22.63 10.19 -4.23
CA PHE A 267 -23.41 9.24 -3.43
C PHE A 267 -24.66 8.78 -4.18
N LEU A 268 -25.38 9.70 -4.83
CA LEU A 268 -26.54 9.36 -5.67
C LEU A 268 -26.13 8.50 -6.87
N ASP A 269 -25.04 8.83 -7.56
CA ASP A 269 -24.49 8.01 -8.64
C ASP A 269 -24.15 6.59 -8.17
N TYR A 270 -23.51 6.48 -7.00
CA TYR A 270 -23.20 5.18 -6.39
C TYR A 270 -24.48 4.39 -6.07
N ALA A 271 -25.49 5.04 -5.50
CA ALA A 271 -26.77 4.43 -5.19
C ALA A 271 -27.51 3.98 -6.47
N ASN A 272 -27.52 4.80 -7.52
CA ASN A 272 -28.17 4.53 -8.79
C ASN A 272 -27.52 3.37 -9.57
N ARG A 273 -26.21 3.18 -9.43
CA ARG A 273 -25.50 2.02 -9.99
C ARG A 273 -25.90 0.71 -9.32
N MET A 274 -26.57 0.72 -8.17
CA MET A 274 -27.10 -0.49 -7.55
C MET A 274 -28.39 -0.91 -8.26
N PRO A 275 -28.42 -2.07 -8.95
CA PRO A 275 -29.60 -2.45 -9.72
C PRO A 275 -30.80 -2.69 -8.79
N LYS A 276 -31.94 -2.05 -9.11
CA LYS A 276 -33.23 -2.27 -8.41
C LYS A 276 -33.63 -3.75 -8.41
N ARG A 277 -33.27 -4.50 -9.46
CA ARG A 277 -33.37 -5.97 -9.57
C ARG A 277 -32.01 -6.65 -9.43
N SER A 278 -31.26 -6.36 -8.36
CA SER A 278 -29.96 -7.00 -8.10
C SER A 278 -30.11 -8.49 -7.79
N SER A 279 -29.25 -9.36 -8.32
CA SER A 279 -29.13 -10.75 -7.84
C SER A 279 -28.52 -10.85 -6.43
N SER A 280 -27.87 -9.79 -5.96
CA SER A 280 -27.28 -9.75 -4.61
C SER A 280 -28.35 -9.53 -3.54
N ARG A 281 -28.52 -10.52 -2.66
CA ARG A 281 -29.40 -10.45 -1.47
C ARG A 281 -29.08 -9.21 -0.61
N ALA A 282 -27.78 -8.91 -0.42
CA ALA A 282 -27.32 -7.75 0.32
C ALA A 282 -27.82 -6.43 -0.28
N THR A 283 -27.74 -6.27 -1.61
CA THR A 283 -28.22 -5.05 -2.28
C THR A 283 -29.73 -4.92 -2.15
N LYS A 284 -30.50 -5.99 -2.39
CA LYS A 284 -31.97 -5.96 -2.23
C LYS A 284 -32.37 -5.51 -0.82
N TRP A 285 -31.70 -6.07 0.20
CA TRP A 285 -31.98 -5.74 1.59
C TRP A 285 -31.57 -4.33 1.98
N LEU A 286 -30.46 -3.82 1.44
CA LEU A 286 -29.99 -2.47 1.69
C LEU A 286 -30.97 -1.43 1.15
N LEU A 287 -31.42 -1.58 -0.09
CA LEU A 287 -32.37 -0.65 -0.72
C LEU A 287 -33.72 -0.56 0.02
N GLN A 288 -34.06 -1.56 0.84
CA GLN A 288 -35.26 -1.57 1.65
C GLN A 288 -35.09 -0.91 3.02
N LYS A 289 -33.85 -0.58 3.45
CA LYS A 289 -33.61 0.01 4.77
C LYS A 289 -34.13 1.45 4.86
N PRO A 290 -34.90 1.81 5.91
CA PRO A 290 -35.39 3.17 6.10
C PRO A 290 -34.26 4.20 6.10
N GLU A 291 -33.15 3.90 6.77
CA GLU A 291 -31.99 4.78 6.86
C GLU A 291 -31.38 5.05 5.47
N TRP A 292 -31.31 4.02 4.61
CA TRP A 292 -30.81 4.15 3.24
C TRP A 292 -31.76 4.96 2.35
N LYS A 293 -33.06 4.70 2.43
CA LYS A 293 -34.09 5.45 1.67
C LYS A 293 -34.08 6.91 2.05
N GLN A 294 -34.03 7.21 3.35
CA GLN A 294 -33.98 8.59 3.84
C GLN A 294 -32.71 9.30 3.38
N ALA A 295 -31.56 8.60 3.38
CA ALA A 295 -30.31 9.17 2.87
C ALA A 295 -30.41 9.57 1.39
N ILE A 296 -31.11 8.80 0.55
CA ILE A 296 -31.34 9.16 -0.86
C ILE A 296 -32.25 10.39 -0.96
N ILE A 297 -33.38 10.40 -0.25
CA ILE A 297 -34.33 11.53 -0.27
C ILE A 297 -33.63 12.82 0.17
N ASP A 298 -32.89 12.77 1.29
CA ASP A 298 -32.14 13.90 1.80
C ASP A 298 -31.07 14.39 0.80
N ALA A 299 -30.43 13.47 0.07
CA ALA A 299 -29.41 13.80 -0.92
C ALA A 299 -30.01 14.42 -2.19
N GLU A 300 -31.14 13.91 -2.67
CA GLU A 300 -31.87 14.46 -3.83
C GLU A 300 -32.45 15.86 -3.52
N GLY A 301 -32.88 16.08 -2.28
CA GLY A 301 -33.40 17.37 -1.80
C GLY A 301 -32.32 18.37 -1.35
N SER A 302 -31.04 18.05 -1.51
CA SER A 302 -29.92 18.93 -1.13
C SER A 302 -29.18 19.43 -2.35
N GLU A 303 -28.89 20.73 -2.40
CA GLU A 303 -28.06 21.34 -3.44
C GLU A 303 -26.61 21.52 -2.97
N GLY A 304 -25.67 21.55 -3.93
CA GLY A 304 -24.27 21.88 -3.69
C GLY A 304 -23.28 20.74 -3.94
N THR A 305 -22.05 21.14 -4.26
CA THR A 305 -20.91 20.22 -4.43
C THR A 305 -20.07 20.18 -3.16
N HIS A 306 -19.29 19.11 -2.97
CA HIS A 306 -18.41 19.01 -1.81
C HIS A 306 -17.35 20.12 -1.84
N PRO A 307 -17.13 20.88 -0.74
CA PRO A 307 -16.24 22.05 -0.79
C PRO A 307 -14.78 21.73 -1.09
N LYS A 308 -14.35 20.48 -0.85
CA LYS A 308 -13.01 20.00 -1.23
C LYS A 308 -12.71 20.13 -2.71
N LEU A 309 -13.70 19.89 -3.58
CA LEU A 309 -13.49 19.96 -5.02
C LEU A 309 -13.15 21.38 -5.45
N ARG A 310 -13.92 22.36 -4.96
CA ARG A 310 -13.62 23.78 -5.16
C ARG A 310 -12.25 24.15 -4.60
N ARG A 311 -11.92 23.68 -3.39
CA ARG A 311 -10.62 23.97 -2.77
C ARG A 311 -9.46 23.39 -3.56
N LEU A 312 -9.62 22.19 -4.13
CA LEU A 312 -8.65 21.60 -5.04
C LEU A 312 -8.47 22.44 -6.31
N GLU A 313 -9.58 22.86 -6.92
CA GLU A 313 -9.58 23.71 -8.13
C GLU A 313 -8.83 25.03 -7.86
N GLU A 314 -9.10 25.69 -6.73
CA GLU A 314 -8.41 26.91 -6.29
C GLU A 314 -6.90 26.69 -6.10
N LEU A 315 -6.50 25.61 -5.42
CA LEU A 315 -5.09 25.30 -5.17
C LEU A 315 -4.33 25.02 -6.48
N ILE A 316 -4.92 24.26 -7.40
CA ILE A 316 -4.29 23.96 -8.68
C ILE A 316 -4.15 25.22 -9.52
N ALA A 317 -5.20 26.05 -9.59
CA ALA A 317 -5.12 27.32 -10.30
C ALA A 317 -4.03 28.25 -9.72
N GLN A 318 -3.91 28.31 -8.39
CA GLN A 318 -2.88 29.09 -7.70
C GLN A 318 -1.47 28.58 -8.00
N GLU A 319 -1.23 27.27 -7.93
CA GLU A 319 0.10 26.72 -8.21
C GLU A 319 0.47 26.86 -9.69
N LEU A 320 -0.47 26.63 -10.63
CA LEU A 320 -0.24 26.85 -12.06
C LEU A 320 0.07 28.33 -12.38
N ALA A 321 -0.68 29.27 -11.78
CA ALA A 321 -0.41 30.71 -11.92
C ALA A 321 0.94 31.12 -11.30
N GLY A 322 1.37 30.41 -10.25
CA GLY A 322 2.69 30.53 -9.63
C GLY A 322 3.84 29.91 -10.44
N GLY A 323 3.56 29.37 -11.63
CA GLY A 323 4.55 28.77 -12.52
C GLY A 323 4.87 27.30 -12.25
N ALA A 324 4.01 26.58 -11.52
CA ALA A 324 4.15 25.12 -11.39
C ALA A 324 3.92 24.45 -12.74
N GLU A 325 4.89 23.65 -13.20
CA GLU A 325 4.80 22.94 -14.46
C GLU A 325 4.25 21.52 -14.29
N ARG A 326 4.40 20.93 -13.10
CA ARG A 326 4.00 19.55 -12.81
C ARG A 326 3.39 19.48 -11.41
N ILE A 327 2.14 19.06 -11.36
CA ILE A 327 1.36 18.85 -10.14
C ILE A 327 0.88 17.40 -10.10
N ILE A 328 0.93 16.77 -8.92
CA ILE A 328 0.31 15.46 -8.72
C ILE A 328 -0.85 15.59 -7.74
N VAL A 329 -1.97 14.96 -8.08
CA VAL A 329 -3.14 14.85 -7.20
C VAL A 329 -3.35 13.39 -6.84
N PHE A 330 -3.27 13.05 -5.56
CA PHE A 330 -3.59 11.72 -5.07
C PHE A 330 -5.05 11.62 -4.64
N ALA A 331 -5.71 10.55 -5.08
CA ALA A 331 -7.06 10.20 -4.66
C ALA A 331 -7.14 8.72 -4.22
N GLU A 332 -7.93 8.42 -3.19
CA GLU A 332 -8.09 7.04 -2.68
C GLU A 332 -8.87 6.16 -3.67
N ILE A 333 -9.84 6.74 -4.40
CA ILE A 333 -10.80 6.01 -5.23
C ILE A 333 -10.64 6.37 -6.71
N ARG A 334 -10.67 5.37 -7.59
CA ARG A 334 -10.55 5.55 -9.05
C ARG A 334 -11.64 6.40 -9.67
N ASN A 335 -12.88 6.25 -9.20
CA ASN A 335 -14.00 7.08 -9.66
C ASN A 335 -13.76 8.55 -9.30
N THR A 336 -13.22 8.83 -8.10
CA THR A 336 -12.78 10.19 -7.73
C THR A 336 -11.72 10.67 -8.70
N ALA A 337 -10.70 9.87 -9.00
CA ALA A 337 -9.66 10.26 -9.96
C ALA A 337 -10.24 10.64 -11.33
N SER A 338 -11.20 9.88 -11.86
CA SER A 338 -11.90 10.24 -13.11
C SER A 338 -12.68 11.55 -13.00
N LEU A 339 -13.42 11.75 -11.91
CA LEU A 339 -14.15 12.99 -11.64
C LEU A 339 -13.20 14.19 -11.57
N LEU A 340 -12.08 14.05 -10.86
CA LEU A 340 -11.08 15.10 -10.72
C LEU A 340 -10.49 15.46 -12.09
N VAL A 341 -10.16 14.49 -12.94
CA VAL A 341 -9.67 14.78 -14.30
C VAL A 341 -10.69 15.56 -15.12
N GLU A 342 -11.97 15.18 -15.08
CA GLU A 342 -13.03 15.90 -15.81
C GLU A 342 -13.18 17.34 -15.30
N ARG A 343 -13.15 17.53 -13.98
CA ARG A 343 -13.32 18.84 -13.34
C ARG A 343 -12.13 19.76 -13.57
N LEU A 344 -10.93 19.23 -13.36
CA LEU A 344 -9.68 19.96 -13.54
C LEU A 344 -9.43 20.29 -15.02
N GLY A 345 -9.96 19.49 -15.95
CA GLY A 345 -9.86 19.78 -17.39
C GLY A 345 -10.65 21.01 -17.83
N LYS A 346 -11.50 21.57 -16.96
CA LYS A 346 -12.21 22.83 -17.18
C LYS A 346 -11.43 24.05 -16.69
N LEU A 347 -10.33 23.85 -15.95
CA LEU A 347 -9.47 24.94 -15.49
C LEU A 347 -8.55 25.39 -16.61
N GLU A 348 -8.33 26.71 -16.68
CA GLU A 348 -7.37 27.29 -17.61
C GLU A 348 -5.96 26.77 -17.29
N ASN A 349 -5.19 26.45 -18.33
CA ASN A 349 -3.82 25.94 -18.25
C ASN A 349 -3.65 24.57 -17.55
N ALA A 350 -4.72 23.90 -17.11
CA ALA A 350 -4.63 22.55 -16.58
C ALA A 350 -4.83 21.50 -17.68
N ARG A 351 -3.88 20.57 -17.79
CA ARG A 351 -3.90 19.39 -18.67
C ARG A 351 -3.83 18.13 -17.81
N PRO A 352 -4.95 17.73 -17.19
CA PRO A 352 -4.97 16.59 -16.28
C PRO A 352 -5.00 15.25 -17.01
N VAL A 353 -4.30 14.27 -16.44
CA VAL A 353 -4.34 12.88 -16.91
C VAL A 353 -4.57 11.93 -15.74
N ARG A 354 -5.37 10.88 -16.00
CA ARG A 354 -5.69 9.85 -15.00
C ARG A 354 -4.58 8.81 -14.91
N PHE A 355 -4.19 8.43 -13.71
CA PHE A 355 -3.17 7.40 -13.43
C PHE A 355 -3.65 6.38 -12.39
N VAL A 356 -3.97 5.16 -12.83
CA VAL A 356 -4.54 4.10 -11.96
C VAL A 356 -3.87 2.74 -12.17
N GLY A 357 -4.19 1.79 -11.28
CA GLY A 357 -3.71 0.41 -11.34
C GLY A 357 -4.22 -0.43 -12.50
N GLN A 358 -3.56 -1.57 -12.71
CA GLN A 358 -3.84 -2.51 -13.80
C GLN A 358 -5.16 -3.27 -13.66
N GLY A 359 -5.62 -3.52 -12.43
CA GLY A 359 -6.86 -4.28 -12.24
C GLY A 359 -8.03 -3.59 -12.93
N SER A 360 -8.84 -4.31 -13.69
CA SER A 360 -10.01 -3.74 -14.40
C SER A 360 -11.30 -4.15 -13.71
N ARG A 361 -12.31 -3.27 -13.73
CA ARG A 361 -13.68 -3.56 -13.28
C ARG A 361 -14.66 -3.21 -14.39
N LYS A 362 -15.87 -3.78 -14.34
CA LYS A 362 -16.94 -3.46 -15.31
C LYS A 362 -17.22 -1.96 -15.27
N GLY A 363 -16.97 -1.28 -16.39
CA GLY A 363 -17.14 0.18 -16.54
C GLY A 363 -16.01 1.04 -15.96
N ASP A 364 -14.92 0.44 -15.46
CA ASP A 364 -13.73 1.15 -14.98
C ASP A 364 -12.46 0.36 -15.36
N PRO A 365 -11.94 0.53 -16.59
CA PRO A 365 -10.72 -0.14 -17.01
C PRO A 365 -9.52 0.35 -16.19
N GLY A 366 -8.65 -0.59 -15.80
CA GLY A 366 -7.33 -0.26 -15.27
C GLY A 366 -6.38 0.18 -16.38
N MET A 367 -5.18 0.62 -16.00
CA MET A 367 -4.11 0.96 -16.94
C MET A 367 -3.06 -0.15 -16.99
N THR A 368 -2.75 -0.65 -18.18
CA THR A 368 -1.67 -1.63 -18.38
C THR A 368 -0.31 -0.99 -18.08
N GLN A 369 0.73 -1.79 -17.80
CA GLN A 369 2.08 -1.25 -17.53
C GLN A 369 2.60 -0.39 -18.68
N LYS A 370 2.34 -0.79 -19.93
CA LYS A 370 2.74 -0.04 -21.11
C LYS A 370 2.12 1.35 -21.11
N VAL A 371 0.81 1.43 -20.86
CA VAL A 371 0.08 2.71 -20.80
C VAL A 371 0.58 3.55 -19.62
N GLN A 372 0.79 2.95 -18.44
CA GLN A 372 1.35 3.66 -17.29
C GLN A 372 2.72 4.28 -17.59
N LYS A 373 3.61 3.53 -18.26
CA LYS A 373 4.94 4.02 -18.66
C LYS A 373 4.83 5.19 -19.63
N THR A 374 4.02 5.05 -20.68
CA THR A 374 3.81 6.13 -21.66
C THR A 374 3.22 7.37 -21.00
N THR A 375 2.20 7.24 -20.15
CA THR A 375 1.61 8.40 -19.43
C THR A 375 2.64 9.11 -18.54
N LEU A 376 3.55 8.37 -17.89
CA LEU A 376 4.62 8.99 -17.10
C LEU A 376 5.64 9.71 -17.99
N GLU A 377 5.97 9.18 -19.17
CA GLU A 377 6.84 9.85 -20.15
C GLU A 377 6.19 11.16 -20.66
N GLN A 378 4.90 11.14 -20.97
CA GLN A 378 4.12 12.31 -21.38
C GLN A 378 4.02 13.37 -20.27
N PHE A 379 3.90 12.92 -19.02
CA PHE A 379 3.94 13.82 -17.86
C PHE A 379 5.34 14.43 -17.66
N ARG A 380 6.42 13.67 -17.91
CA ARG A 380 7.81 14.17 -17.85
C ARG A 380 8.09 15.19 -18.96
N SER A 381 7.55 14.99 -20.16
CA SER A 381 7.76 15.91 -21.29
C SER A 381 6.90 17.18 -21.22
N GLY A 382 5.98 17.29 -20.25
CA GLY A 382 5.10 18.44 -20.08
C GLY A 382 3.82 18.42 -20.92
N GLU A 383 3.55 17.33 -21.66
CA GLU A 383 2.29 17.13 -22.38
C GLU A 383 1.10 17.24 -21.40
N PHE A 384 1.23 16.57 -20.25
CA PHE A 384 0.34 16.75 -19.10
C PHE A 384 1.09 17.47 -17.98
N ASN A 385 0.41 18.41 -17.31
CA ASN A 385 0.96 19.11 -16.15
C ASN A 385 0.23 18.77 -14.84
N VAL A 386 -0.88 18.01 -14.89
CA VAL A 386 -1.56 17.51 -13.69
C VAL A 386 -1.73 15.99 -13.78
N LEU A 387 -1.11 15.24 -12.87
CA LEU A 387 -1.25 13.78 -12.80
C LEU A 387 -2.20 13.40 -11.67
N VAL A 388 -3.38 12.86 -11.98
CA VAL A 388 -4.35 12.41 -10.97
C VAL A 388 -4.17 10.91 -10.71
N ALA A 389 -3.50 10.56 -9.62
CA ALA A 389 -3.08 9.20 -9.30
C ALA A 389 -3.92 8.56 -8.17
N THR A 390 -4.10 7.23 -8.24
CA THR A 390 -4.56 6.41 -7.10
C THR A 390 -3.38 5.77 -6.38
N SER A 391 -3.61 5.03 -5.29
CA SER A 391 -2.58 4.34 -4.48
C SER A 391 -1.61 3.42 -5.25
N VAL A 392 -1.87 3.15 -6.54
CA VAL A 392 -0.91 2.51 -7.45
C VAL A 392 0.34 3.36 -7.68
N GLY A 393 0.26 4.68 -7.51
CA GLY A 393 1.44 5.55 -7.50
C GLY A 393 2.34 5.37 -6.26
N GLU A 394 1.90 4.63 -5.24
CA GLU A 394 2.64 4.50 -3.98
C GLU A 394 3.75 3.45 -4.01
N GLU A 395 3.65 2.44 -4.88
CA GLU A 395 4.59 1.31 -4.88
C GLU A 395 5.22 1.11 -6.25
N GLY A 396 6.55 1.30 -6.32
CA GLY A 396 7.38 0.82 -7.43
C GLY A 396 7.33 1.64 -8.74
N LEU A 397 6.74 2.84 -8.73
CA LEU A 397 6.79 3.75 -9.88
C LEU A 397 7.65 4.98 -9.55
N ASP A 398 8.60 5.26 -10.43
CA ASP A 398 9.45 6.45 -10.40
C ASP A 398 8.64 7.66 -10.84
N ILE A 399 8.02 8.32 -9.87
CA ILE A 399 7.19 9.51 -10.08
C ILE A 399 8.15 10.71 -10.28
N PRO A 400 7.98 11.51 -11.35
CA PRO A 400 8.85 12.63 -11.65
C PRO A 400 8.92 13.68 -10.53
N ALA A 401 9.95 14.52 -10.55
CA ALA A 401 10.00 15.72 -9.71
C ALA A 401 8.85 16.67 -10.10
N THR A 402 8.16 17.20 -9.08
CA THR A 402 6.96 18.03 -9.22
C THR A 402 6.97 19.18 -8.24
N GLU A 403 6.46 20.34 -8.63
CA GLU A 403 6.50 21.54 -7.79
C GLU A 403 5.45 21.48 -6.68
N ALA A 404 4.30 20.82 -6.94
CA ALA A 404 3.25 20.61 -5.95
C ALA A 404 2.72 19.17 -5.95
N VAL A 405 2.38 18.68 -4.76
CA VAL A 405 1.63 17.44 -4.58
C VAL A 405 0.42 17.70 -3.69
N ILE A 406 -0.76 17.31 -4.14
CA ILE A 406 -2.02 17.55 -3.45
C ILE A 406 -2.68 16.20 -3.14
N PHE A 407 -3.01 15.98 -1.89
CA PHE A 407 -3.79 14.84 -1.43
C PHE A 407 -5.25 15.24 -1.29
N TYR A 408 -6.12 14.72 -2.15
CA TYR A 408 -7.56 14.99 -2.11
C TYR A 408 -8.23 14.32 -0.90
N GLU A 409 -7.74 13.13 -0.55
CA GLU A 409 -7.96 12.48 0.74
C GLU A 409 -6.60 12.24 1.42
N PRO A 410 -6.53 12.22 2.76
CA PRO A 410 -5.30 11.84 3.43
C PRO A 410 -5.00 10.37 3.17
N VAL A 411 -3.97 10.12 2.37
CA VAL A 411 -3.47 8.77 2.08
C VAL A 411 -2.14 8.60 2.80
N PRO A 412 -2.12 8.04 4.04
CA PRO A 412 -0.95 8.09 4.91
C PRO A 412 0.32 7.51 4.30
N SER A 413 0.21 6.40 3.57
CA SER A 413 1.32 5.74 2.89
C SER A 413 1.92 6.62 1.78
N ALA A 414 1.08 7.19 0.93
CA ALA A 414 1.50 8.11 -0.12
C ALA A 414 2.10 9.42 0.43
N ILE A 415 1.48 10.01 1.45
CA ILE A 415 2.00 11.21 2.12
C ILE A 415 3.41 10.95 2.63
N ARG A 416 3.61 9.83 3.34
CA ARG A 416 4.94 9.44 3.82
C ARG A 416 5.92 9.21 2.68
N LEU A 417 5.52 8.53 1.61
CA LEU A 417 6.38 8.29 0.45
C LEU A 417 6.85 9.61 -0.17
N ILE A 418 5.94 10.56 -0.36
CA ILE A 418 6.20 11.85 -1.01
C ILE A 418 6.99 12.77 -0.11
N GLN A 419 6.66 12.80 1.19
CA GLN A 419 7.46 13.53 2.15
C GLN A 419 8.89 12.99 2.17
N ARG A 420 9.08 11.68 2.09
CA ARG A 420 10.42 11.07 2.07
C ARG A 420 11.16 11.34 0.74
N ARG A 421 10.49 11.20 -0.41
CA ARG A 421 11.08 11.44 -1.74
C ARG A 421 11.34 12.91 -2.05
N GLY A 422 10.44 13.80 -1.67
CA GLY A 422 10.57 15.24 -1.95
C GLY A 422 11.69 15.92 -1.14
N ARG A 423 12.28 15.21 -0.16
CA ARG A 423 13.37 15.64 0.70
C ARG A 423 14.76 15.42 0.07
N THR A 424 14.84 14.62 -1.00
CA THR A 424 16.10 14.17 -1.60
C THR A 424 16.12 14.42 -3.11
N GLY A 425 17.08 15.19 -3.61
CA GLY A 425 17.36 15.32 -5.05
C GLY A 425 16.51 16.34 -5.82
N ARG A 426 16.02 17.41 -5.16
CA ARG A 426 15.37 18.54 -5.84
C ARG A 426 16.17 19.84 -5.68
N ASP A 427 16.17 20.67 -6.71
CA ASP A 427 16.69 22.04 -6.64
C ASP A 427 15.68 23.03 -6.04
N ARG A 428 14.41 22.63 -5.84
CA ARG A 428 13.34 23.47 -5.25
C ARG A 428 12.47 22.70 -4.25
N PRO A 429 12.03 23.33 -3.16
CA PRO A 429 11.13 22.72 -2.18
C PRO A 429 9.78 22.46 -2.81
N GLY A 430 9.36 21.19 -2.87
CA GLY A 430 8.01 20.84 -3.30
C GLY A 430 6.99 21.18 -2.20
N LYS A 431 5.88 21.80 -2.56
CA LYS A 431 4.77 22.01 -1.61
C LYS A 431 3.90 20.77 -1.55
N VAL A 432 3.55 20.32 -0.36
CA VAL A 432 2.58 19.24 -0.16
C VAL A 432 1.32 19.82 0.46
N PHE A 433 0.18 19.63 -0.19
CA PHE A 433 -1.13 20.00 0.35
C PHE A 433 -1.91 18.74 0.71
N VAL A 434 -2.57 18.74 1.87
CA VAL A 434 -3.45 17.64 2.27
C VAL A 434 -4.82 18.18 2.63
N LEU A 435 -5.82 17.86 1.82
CA LEU A 435 -7.21 18.22 2.08
C LEU A 435 -7.80 17.27 3.13
N ILE A 436 -8.36 17.83 4.20
CA ILE A 436 -9.02 17.07 5.27
C ILE A 436 -10.44 17.58 5.41
N THR A 437 -11.44 16.70 5.29
CA THR A 437 -12.80 17.06 5.73
C THR A 437 -12.86 16.96 7.26
N SER A 438 -13.19 18.06 7.95
CA SER A 438 -13.31 18.11 9.42
C SER A 438 -14.36 17.14 9.96
N ASP A 439 -14.10 16.55 11.14
CA ASP A 439 -15.02 15.61 11.81
C ASP A 439 -15.35 14.34 11.03
N THR A 440 -14.54 13.98 10.04
CA THR A 440 -14.71 12.77 9.22
C THR A 440 -13.57 11.76 9.44
N ARG A 441 -13.62 10.69 8.66
CA ARG A 441 -12.54 9.69 8.59
C ARG A 441 -11.18 10.30 8.24
N ASP A 442 -11.15 11.41 7.50
CA ASP A 442 -9.90 12.05 7.09
C ASP A 442 -9.07 12.52 8.28
N GLU A 443 -9.72 13.22 9.23
CA GLU A 443 -9.06 13.71 10.44
C GLU A 443 -8.61 12.55 11.33
N ALA A 444 -9.38 11.46 11.39
CA ALA A 444 -8.97 10.24 12.08
C ALA A 444 -7.74 9.58 11.41
N ALA A 445 -7.68 9.54 10.08
CA ALA A 445 -6.55 9.00 9.33
C ALA A 445 -5.28 9.83 9.55
N TYR A 446 -5.41 11.16 9.61
CA TYR A 446 -4.34 12.10 9.96
C TYR A 446 -3.72 11.78 11.33
N TRP A 447 -4.53 11.77 12.40
CA TRP A 447 -4.04 11.49 13.75
C TRP A 447 -3.47 10.08 13.89
N SER A 448 -4.09 9.09 13.24
CA SER A 448 -3.59 7.72 13.26
C SER A 448 -2.22 7.58 12.57
N SER A 449 -1.99 8.29 11.46
CA SER A 449 -0.70 8.31 10.79
C SER A 449 0.38 8.91 11.68
N ARG A 450 0.10 10.06 12.30
CA ARG A 450 1.03 10.76 13.19
C ARG A 450 1.42 9.90 14.39
N ASN A 451 0.44 9.25 15.03
CA ASN A 451 0.70 8.36 16.16
C ASN A 451 1.55 7.14 15.78
N ARG A 452 1.29 6.53 14.61
CA ARG A 452 2.11 5.39 14.13
C ARG A 452 3.56 5.77 13.84
N GLU A 453 3.79 7.01 13.39
CA GLU A 453 5.15 7.52 13.16
C GLU A 453 5.89 7.76 14.47
N MET A 454 5.23 8.40 15.45
CA MET A 454 5.79 8.57 16.79
C MET A 454 6.10 7.22 17.47
N GLN A 455 5.21 6.23 17.35
CA GLN A 455 5.46 4.87 17.85
C GLN A 455 6.67 4.21 17.17
N MET A 456 6.79 4.35 15.84
CA MET A 456 7.96 3.84 15.12
C MET A 456 9.25 4.52 15.59
N GLN A 457 9.24 5.84 15.80
CA GLN A 457 10.40 6.57 16.31
C GLN A 457 10.82 6.05 17.68
N SER A 458 9.88 5.94 18.63
CA SER A 458 10.15 5.46 19.99
C SER A 458 10.69 4.03 20.08
N LEU A 459 10.44 3.19 19.06
CA LEU A 459 10.98 1.82 19.03
C LEU A 459 12.50 1.79 18.78
N PHE A 460 13.09 2.89 18.30
CA PHE A 460 14.47 2.95 17.84
C PHE A 460 15.24 4.17 18.40
N ASP A 461 14.88 4.68 19.57
CA ASP A 461 15.50 5.87 20.19
C ASP A 461 17.03 5.74 20.44
N GLY A 462 17.59 4.52 20.33
CA GLY A 462 19.04 4.25 20.43
C GLY A 462 19.80 4.18 19.09
N GLY A 463 19.14 4.41 17.94
CA GLY A 463 19.75 4.40 16.60
C GLY A 463 20.10 3.01 16.05
N ARG A 464 20.87 2.22 16.82
CA ARG A 464 21.19 0.82 16.54
C ARG A 464 20.46 -0.09 17.52
N MET A 465 19.79 -1.10 17.00
CA MET A 465 19.17 -2.15 17.80
C MET A 465 19.84 -3.48 17.46
N GLU A 466 20.45 -4.10 18.46
CA GLU A 466 20.90 -5.48 18.36
C GLU A 466 19.73 -6.42 18.67
N ILE A 467 19.64 -7.50 17.90
CA ILE A 467 18.57 -8.48 18.03
C ILE A 467 19.21 -9.82 18.35
N GLU A 468 18.90 -10.32 19.55
CA GLU A 468 19.16 -11.71 19.90
C GLU A 468 18.21 -12.59 19.06
N LEU A 469 18.80 -13.34 18.14
CA LEU A 469 18.08 -14.35 17.39
C LEU A 469 17.88 -15.57 18.31
N PRO A 470 16.67 -16.16 18.34
CA PRO A 470 16.44 -17.38 19.11
C PRO A 470 17.37 -18.50 18.64
N SER A 471 17.83 -19.32 19.58
CA SER A 471 18.75 -20.43 19.27
C SER A 471 18.09 -21.47 18.36
N ARG A 472 18.88 -22.30 17.65
CA ARG A 472 18.33 -23.38 16.82
C ARG A 472 17.43 -24.33 17.62
N GLU A 473 17.71 -24.50 18.91
CA GLU A 473 16.92 -25.32 19.84
C GLU A 473 15.60 -24.64 20.22
N GLU A 474 15.59 -23.32 20.42
CA GLU A 474 14.38 -22.52 20.68
C GLU A 474 13.47 -22.41 19.46
N ILE A 475 14.06 -22.31 18.26
CA ILE A 475 13.37 -22.35 16.98
C ILE A 475 12.76 -23.75 16.76
N GLY A 476 13.51 -24.82 17.05
CA GLY A 476 13.05 -26.21 16.96
C GLY A 476 11.93 -26.55 17.96
N ALA A 477 11.95 -25.96 19.17
CA ALA A 477 10.93 -26.20 20.19
C ALA A 477 9.58 -25.52 19.90
N ASN A 478 9.57 -24.45 19.10
CA ASN A 478 8.36 -23.68 18.75
C ASN A 478 7.90 -23.81 17.29
N LEU A 479 8.63 -24.54 16.44
CA LEU A 479 8.21 -24.84 15.08
C LEU A 479 7.28 -26.07 15.06
N GLN A 480 6.00 -25.85 15.37
CA GLN A 480 5.00 -26.80 14.92
C GLN A 480 4.89 -26.70 13.38
N PRO A 481 5.04 -27.80 12.63
CA PRO A 481 5.03 -27.77 11.18
C PRO A 481 3.76 -27.07 10.64
N PRO A 482 3.84 -26.35 9.51
CA PRO A 482 2.67 -25.71 8.93
C PRO A 482 1.59 -26.76 8.69
N LEU A 483 0.38 -26.50 9.20
CA LEU A 483 -0.75 -27.39 9.00
C LEU A 483 -0.99 -27.58 7.51
N GLU A 484 -1.03 -28.84 7.07
CA GLU A 484 -1.49 -29.15 5.74
C GLU A 484 -2.96 -28.75 5.58
N LYS A 485 -3.35 -28.45 4.34
CA LYS A 485 -4.67 -27.93 3.99
C LYS A 485 -5.76 -28.93 4.40
N GLY A 486 -6.36 -28.73 5.58
CA GLY A 486 -7.39 -29.60 6.15
C GLY A 486 -7.11 -30.13 7.55
N GLN A 487 -5.95 -29.84 8.15
CA GLN A 487 -5.65 -30.22 9.53
C GLN A 487 -5.96 -29.09 10.52
N THR A 488 -6.47 -29.46 11.70
CA THR A 488 -6.60 -28.61 12.90
C THR A 488 -5.78 -29.22 14.02
N ARG A 489 -5.06 -28.40 14.80
CA ARG A 489 -4.31 -28.85 15.98
C ARG A 489 -5.29 -29.18 17.10
N LEU A 490 -5.06 -30.29 17.79
CA LEU A 490 -5.92 -30.79 18.87
C LEU A 490 -5.73 -30.03 20.19
N ASP A 491 -4.72 -29.17 20.27
CA ASP A 491 -4.23 -28.63 21.55
C ASP A 491 -4.75 -27.21 21.86
N ASP A 492 -5.54 -26.59 20.98
CA ASP A 492 -6.18 -25.28 21.24
C ASP A 492 -7.45 -25.40 22.12
N GLY A 493 -7.61 -26.52 22.82
CA GLY A 493 -8.75 -26.85 23.67
C GLY A 493 -8.32 -27.48 24.99
N ALA A 494 -7.69 -26.69 25.85
CA ALA A 494 -7.63 -26.93 27.29
C ALA A 494 -7.62 -25.57 28.03
#